data_AF-A0A7C6ZTJ9-F1
#
_entry.id   AF-A0A7C6ZTJ9-F1
#
_cell.length_a   1.000
_cell.length_b   1.000
_cell.length_c   1.000
_cell.angle_alpha   90.00
_cell.angle_beta   90.00
_cell.angle_gamma   90.00
#
_symmetry.space_group_name_H-M   'P 1'
#
loop_
_entity.id
_entity.type
_entity.pdbx_description
1 polymer ?
#
loop_
_entity_poly.entity_id
_entity_poly.type
_entity_poly.pdbx_seq_one_letter_code
_entity_poly.pdbx_strand_id
1 'polypeptide(L)' 'MDRSTLIARKQEVRRQLEQAQRALAHAQAQPSSWRTRRQINSLQGQIERLMVEEYTLRLAIDRAGE' A
#
# COMPACT_ATOMS: atom_id res chain seq x y z
N MET A 1 9.11 18.42 -8.90
CA MET A 1 9.41 17.05 -8.42
C MET A 1 9.57 16.21 -9.66
N ASP A 2 10.76 15.68 -9.91
CA ASP A 2 11.06 14.96 -11.15
C ASP A 2 10.18 13.73 -11.34
N ARG A 3 9.79 13.48 -12.60
CA ARG A 3 9.03 12.28 -13.00
C ARG A 3 9.71 10.99 -12.50
N SER A 4 11.04 10.96 -12.52
CA SER A 4 11.88 9.89 -11.98
C SER A 4 11.61 9.62 -10.50
N THR A 5 11.51 10.69 -9.70
CA THR A 5 11.23 10.62 -8.26
C THR A 5 9.82 10.10 -8.00
N LEU A 6 8.84 10.53 -8.78
CA LEU A 6 7.46 10.05 -8.67
C LEU A 6 7.34 8.56 -9.05
N ILE A 7 8.06 8.12 -10.08
CA ILE A 7 8.12 6.72 -10.49
C ILE A 7 8.78 5.86 -9.39
N ALA A 8 9.90 6.32 -8.82
CA ALA A 8 10.57 5.62 -7.71
C ALA A 8 9.63 5.48 -6.50
N ARG A 9 8.91 6.55 -6.13
CA ARG A 9 7.95 6.54 -5.03
C ARG A 9 6.77 5.60 -5.30
N LYS A 10 6.28 5.55 -6.54
CA LYS A 10 5.24 4.59 -6.96
C LYS A 10 5.71 3.13 -6.86
N GLN A 11 6.96 2.84 -7.20
CA GLN A 11 7.52 1.50 -7.02
C GLN A 11 7.64 1.13 -5.53
N GLU A 12 8.01 2.08 -4.68
CA GLU A 12 8.08 1.87 -3.23
C GLU A 12 6.70 1.60 -2.62
N VAL A 13 5.69 2.40 -2.98
CA VAL A 13 4.30 2.17 -2.57
C VAL A 13 3.82 0.78 -3.01
N ARG A 14 4.14 0.35 -4.24
CA ARG A 14 3.84 -1.01 -4.70
C ARG A 14 4.49 -2.10 -3.84
N ARG A 15 5.77 -1.96 -3.47
CA ARG A 15 6.45 -2.92 -2.60
C ARG A 15 5.80 -2.99 -1.22
N GLN A 16 5.46 -1.84 -0.64
CA GLN A 16 4.78 -1.78 0.65
C GLN A 16 3.39 -2.44 0.58
N LEU A 17 2.66 -2.22 -0.51
CA LEU A 17 1.34 -2.81 -0.72
C LEU A 17 1.43 -4.33 -0.83
N GLU A 18 2.40 -4.85 -1.58
CA GLU A 18 2.64 -6.30 -1.70
C GLU A 18 3.05 -6.93 -0.36
N GLN A 19 3.91 -6.26 0.41
CA GLN A 19 4.28 -6.69 1.77
C GLN A 19 3.08 -6.73 2.72
N ALA A 20 2.26 -5.67 2.71
CA ALA A 20 1.05 -5.58 3.54
C ALA A 20 0.03 -6.64 3.15
N GLN A 21 -0.14 -6.92 1.86
CA GLN A 21 -1.00 -8.01 1.36
C GLN A 21 -0.50 -9.39 1.77
N ARG A 22 0.81 -9.67 1.67
CA ARG A 22 1.38 -10.93 2.16
C ARG A 22 1.19 -11.09 3.67
N ALA A 23 1.42 -10.03 4.44
CA ALA A 23 1.18 -10.03 5.87
C ALA A 23 -0.30 -10.24 6.22
N LEU A 24 -1.21 -9.67 5.43
CA LEU A 24 -2.65 -9.87 5.58
C LEU A 24 -3.03 -11.33 5.29
N ALA A 25 -2.55 -11.90 4.20
CA ALA A 25 -2.79 -13.30 3.84
C ALA A 25 -2.26 -14.24 4.94
N HIS A 26 -1.06 -13.97 5.46
CA HIS A 26 -0.48 -14.72 6.58
C HIS A 26 -1.30 -14.56 7.88
N ALA A 27 -1.82 -13.37 8.16
CA ALA A 27 -2.70 -13.14 9.30
C ALA A 27 -4.06 -13.85 9.14
N GLN A 28 -4.62 -13.90 7.92
CA GLN A 28 -5.87 -14.60 7.63
C GLN A 28 -5.73 -16.12 7.70
N ALA A 29 -4.57 -16.67 7.34
CA ALA A 29 -4.27 -18.10 7.45
C ALA A 29 -4.08 -18.58 8.91
N GLN A 30 -3.82 -17.65 9.84
CA GLN A 30 -3.70 -17.97 11.26
C GLN A 30 -5.08 -18.10 11.92
N PRO A 31 -5.20 -18.91 12.98
CA PRO A 31 -6.45 -19.04 13.72
C PRO A 31 -6.95 -17.67 14.20
N SER A 32 -8.26 -17.46 14.05
CA SER A 32 -8.93 -16.20 14.39
C SER A 32 -8.89 -15.93 15.89
N SER A 33 -7.83 -15.27 16.33
CA SER A 33 -7.70 -14.65 17.65
C SER A 33 -8.05 -13.15 17.57
N TRP A 34 -8.45 -12.55 18.69
CA TRP A 34 -8.65 -11.11 18.80
C TRP A 34 -7.40 -10.32 18.38
N ARG A 35 -6.19 -10.83 18.67
CA ARG A 35 -4.92 -10.24 18.22
C ARG A 35 -4.81 -10.27 16.69
N THR A 36 -5.06 -11.42 16.08
CA THR A 36 -5.02 -11.61 14.63
C THR A 36 -6.03 -10.71 13.93
N ARG A 37 -7.24 -10.59 14.48
CA ARG A 37 -8.30 -9.72 13.94
C ARG A 37 -7.94 -8.23 14.02
N ARG A 38 -7.28 -7.80 15.10
CA ARG A 38 -6.75 -6.43 15.21
C ARG A 38 -5.63 -6.17 14.20
N GLN A 39 -4.75 -7.15 14.02
CA GLN A 39 -3.67 -7.08 13.03
C GLN A 39 -4.20 -7.01 11.60
N ILE A 40 -5.21 -7.81 11.26
CA ILE A 40 -5.90 -7.77 9.95
C ILE A 40 -6.50 -6.37 9.70
N ASN A 41 -7.23 -5.81 10.67
CA ASN A 41 -7.80 -4.46 10.53
C ASN A 41 -6.72 -3.39 10.33
N SER A 42 -5.60 -3.49 11.06
CA SER A 42 -4.48 -2.55 10.89
C SER A 42 -3.82 -2.67 9.51
N LEU A 43 -3.65 -3.89 9.00
CA LEU A 43 -3.10 -4.16 7.68
C LEU A 43 -4.05 -3.69 6.57
N GLN A 44 -5.36 -3.89 6.71
CA GLN A 44 -6.35 -3.36 5.78
C GLN A 44 -6.29 -1.82 5.71
N GLY A 45 -6.24 -1.14 6.86
CA GLY A 45 -6.12 0.32 6.90
C GLY A 45 -4.77 0.84 6.38
N GLN A 46 -3.71 0.04 6.38
CA GLN A 46 -2.45 0.36 5.71
C GLN A 46 -2.57 0.20 4.19
N ILE A 47 -3.17 -0.89 3.72
CA ILE A 47 -3.40 -1.13 2.29
C ILE A 47 -4.25 -0.01 1.69
N GLU A 48 -5.33 0.41 2.38
CA GLU A 48 -6.20 1.50 1.92
C GLU A 48 -5.43 2.82 1.77
N ARG A 49 -4.61 3.19 2.77
CA ARG A 49 -3.76 4.38 2.70
C ARG A 49 -2.75 4.32 1.55
N LEU A 50 -2.12 3.16 1.34
CA LEU A 50 -1.19 2.95 0.24
C LEU A 50 -1.88 3.03 -1.13
N MET A 51 -3.13 2.57 -1.25
CA MET A 51 -3.92 2.73 -2.48
C MET A 51 -4.23 4.20 -2.79
N VAL A 52 -4.61 4.99 -1.77
CA VAL A 52 -4.84 6.44 -1.94
C VAL A 52 -3.54 7.16 -2.32
N GLU A 53 -2.41 6.77 -1.73
CA GLU A 53 -1.11 7.34 -2.08
C GLU A 53 -0.69 6.97 -3.50
N GLU A 54 -0.91 5.73 -3.95
CA GLU A 54 -0.66 5.33 -5.35
C GLU A 54 -1.49 6.15 -6.33
N TYR A 55 -2.77 6.36 -6.03
CA TYR A 55 -3.67 7.17 -6.85
C TYR A 55 -3.19 8.63 -6.95
N THR A 56 -2.77 9.21 -5.82
CA THR A 56 -2.25 10.57 -5.77
C THR A 56 -0.94 10.70 -6.55
N LEU A 57 -0.04 9.72 -6.42
CA LEU A 57 1.19 9.65 -7.19
C LEU A 57 0.90 9.52 -8.69
N ARG A 58 -0.11 8.73 -9.07
CA ARG A 58 -0.52 8.59 -10.47
C ARG A 58 -1.00 9.92 -11.05
N LEU A 59 -1.86 10.65 -10.33
CA LEU A 59 -2.32 11.99 -10.73
C LEU A 59 -1.17 13.00 -10.81
N ALA A 60 -0.21 12.94 -9.88
CA ALA A 60 0.96 13.81 -9.89
C ALA A 60 1.89 13.51 -11.07
N ILE A 61 2.06 12.23 -11.45
CA ILE A 61 2.84 11.83 -12.64
C ILE A 61 2.17 12.32 -13.91
N ASP A 62 0.85 12.20 -14.00
CA ASP A 62 0.04 12.64 -15.14
C ASP A 62 0.18 14.15 -15.34
N ARG A 63 -0.03 14.95 -14.28
CA ARG A 63 0.16 16.41 -14.30
C ARG A 63 1.59 16.88 -14.56
N ALA A 64 2.60 16.07 -14.22
CA ALA A 64 3.99 16.38 -14.47
C ALA A 64 4.45 16.00 -15.90
N GLY A 65 3.57 15.37 -16.68
CA GLY A 65 3.83 14.97 -18.07
C GLY A 65 3.28 15.92 -19.13
N GLU A 66 2.47 16.92 -18.74
CA GLU A 66 2.06 18.07 -19.58
C GLU A 66 3.08 19.21 -19.48
#